data_AF-X0UB71-F1
#
_entry.id   AF-X0UB71-F1
#
_cell.length_a   1.000
_cell.length_b   1.000
_cell.length_c   1.000
_cell.angle_alpha   90.00
_cell.angle_beta   90.00
_cell.angle_gamma   90.00
#
_symmetry.space_group_name_H-M   'P 1'
#
loop_
_entity.id
_entity.type
_entity.pdbx_description
1 polymer ?
#
loop_
_entity_poly.entity_id
_entity_poly.type
_entity_poly.pdbx_seq_one_letter_code
_entity_poly.pdbx_strand_id
1 'polypeptide(L)'
;TGSYLFATFLMIAALLGGLIGAWQDMHSIDLVAALLTPLLQIILAVELFLNFVLDLYRPRIPGQEYHPSFESRLLSLVAEPERVGHSIAETLNYQFGFEVSKTWFYKLVARAFVPLLIFGALVLVGMSSFVVVREGERQVVLHWGRPDRVLEPGLHFKWPWPVDSSRRFQVDRVHEIMLGLAEAKPDQPDEHEEQSVFLWTEEHFQYNRKELDFLIAVPPRFEEIEQYGGEKPAPPVNIIKLVVPVQYVITDVYKYGFQVRDPKALLSDEAHREMIRYCASATLDSAVPGG
;
A
#
# COMPACT_ATOMS: atom_id res chain seq x y z
N THR A 1 0.75 5.37 41.10
CA THR A 1 1.96 4.54 40.78
C THR A 1 1.68 3.34 39.88
N GLY A 2 0.58 2.59 40.08
CA GLY A 2 0.26 1.42 39.25
C GLY A 2 0.02 1.71 37.76
N SER A 3 -0.58 2.85 37.41
CA SER A 3 -0.89 3.20 36.01
C SER A 3 0.36 3.42 35.15
N TYR A 4 1.42 3.97 35.74
CA TYR A 4 2.71 4.20 35.07
C TYR A 4 3.44 2.90 34.76
N LEU A 5 3.45 1.96 35.71
CA LEU A 5 4.01 0.63 35.50
C LEU A 5 3.25 -0.12 34.41
N PHE A 6 1.92 -0.01 34.39
CA PHE A 6 1.07 -0.59 33.36
C PHE A 6 1.36 0.03 31.98
N ALA A 7 1.52 1.35 31.89
CA ALA A 7 1.90 2.04 30.66
C ALA A 7 3.25 1.57 30.11
N THR A 8 4.27 1.48 30.98
CA THR A 8 5.58 0.98 30.58
C THR A 8 5.53 -0.48 30.15
N PHE A 9 4.74 -1.32 30.83
CA PHE A 9 4.55 -2.71 30.43
C PHE A 9 3.88 -2.83 29.06
N LEU A 10 2.83 -2.04 28.80
CA LEU A 10 2.10 -2.06 27.53
C LEU A 10 2.98 -1.56 26.38
N MET A 11 3.83 -0.56 26.63
CA MET A 11 4.83 -0.08 25.67
C MET A 11 5.91 -1.12 25.38
N ILE A 12 6.43 -1.79 26.42
CA ILE A 12 7.41 -2.87 26.24
C ILE A 12 6.80 -4.03 25.48
N ALA A 13 5.55 -4.41 25.76
CA ALA A 13 4.84 -5.47 25.05
C ALA A 13 4.58 -5.10 23.57
N ALA A 14 4.23 -3.85 23.28
CA ALA A 14 4.06 -3.37 21.90
C ALA A 14 5.38 -3.38 21.12
N LEU A 15 6.47 -2.93 21.73
CA LEU A 15 7.81 -2.98 21.13
C LEU A 15 8.28 -4.43 20.90
N LEU A 16 8.06 -5.33 21.86
CA LEU A 16 8.34 -6.75 21.70
C LEU A 16 7.51 -7.37 20.57
N GLY A 17 6.22 -7.04 20.47
CA GLY A 17 5.35 -7.48 19.38
C GLY A 17 5.83 -7.00 18.02
N GLY A 18 6.25 -5.73 17.91
CA GLY A 18 6.87 -5.18 16.70
C GLY A 18 8.18 -5.89 16.34
N LEU A 19 9.06 -6.11 17.32
CA LEU A 19 10.35 -6.77 17.12
C LEU A 19 10.20 -8.24 16.67
N ILE A 20 9.22 -8.95 17.23
CA ILE A 20 8.87 -10.32 16.82
C ILE A 20 8.29 -10.33 15.40
N GLY A 21 7.44 -9.36 15.06
CA GLY A 21 6.89 -9.20 13.71
C GLY A 21 7.97 -8.93 12.67
N ALA A 22 8.94 -8.06 13.00
CA ALA A 22 10.10 -7.77 12.17
C ALA A 22 11.01 -9.01 11.98
N TRP A 23 11.21 -9.80 13.04
CA TRP A 23 11.99 -11.05 12.96
C TRP A 23 11.33 -12.12 12.06
N GLN A 24 10.00 -12.08 11.89
CA GLN A 24 9.26 -13.00 11.04
C GLN A 24 9.02 -12.48 9.61
N ASP A 25 9.69 -11.40 9.18
CA ASP A 25 9.44 -10.71 7.90
C ASP A 25 7.97 -10.27 7.69
N MET A 26 7.22 -10.09 8.79
CA MET A 26 5.82 -9.68 8.76
C MET A 26 5.73 -8.15 8.71
N HIS A 27 5.98 -7.59 7.53
CA HIS A 27 6.02 -6.14 7.30
C HIS A 27 4.73 -5.41 7.75
N SER A 28 3.58 -6.10 7.72
CA SER A 28 2.29 -5.54 8.14
C SER A 28 2.21 -5.32 9.66
N ILE A 29 2.75 -6.23 10.48
CA ILE A 29 2.70 -6.09 11.95
C ILE A 29 3.66 -4.99 12.39
N ASP A 30 4.83 -4.94 11.76
CA ASP A 30 5.82 -3.90 12.01
C ASP A 30 5.26 -2.50 11.68
N LEU A 31 4.61 -2.33 10.51
CA LEU A 31 3.94 -1.07 10.15
C LEU A 31 2.85 -0.66 11.15
N VAL A 32 2.01 -1.59 11.60
CA VAL A 32 0.94 -1.30 12.56
C VAL A 32 1.51 -0.94 13.93
N ALA A 33 2.52 -1.67 14.42
CA ALA A 33 3.20 -1.35 15.66
C ALA A 33 3.90 0.03 15.57
N ALA A 34 4.61 0.28 14.47
CA ALA A 34 5.30 1.54 14.21
C ALA A 34 4.33 2.73 14.09
N LEU A 35 3.08 2.52 13.68
CA LEU A 35 2.06 3.57 13.66
C LEU A 35 1.38 3.77 15.02
N LEU A 36 1.02 2.68 15.69
CA LEU A 36 0.26 2.72 16.96
C LEU A 36 1.10 3.22 18.13
N THR A 37 2.38 2.82 18.23
CA THR A 37 3.26 3.25 19.33
C THR A 37 3.45 4.76 19.42
N PRO A 38 3.82 5.49 18.33
CA PRO A 38 3.95 6.95 18.40
C PRO A 38 2.59 7.63 18.56
N LEU A 39 1.52 7.11 17.96
CA LEU A 39 0.17 7.66 18.16
C LEU A 39 -0.23 7.63 19.65
N LEU A 40 -0.03 6.49 20.31
CA LEU A 40 -0.29 6.34 21.74
C LEU A 40 0.56 7.31 22.57
N GLN A 41 1.85 7.47 22.23
CA GLN A 41 2.73 8.41 22.90
C GLN A 41 2.27 9.87 22.74
N ILE A 42 1.82 10.26 21.54
CA ILE A 42 1.29 11.61 21.30
C ILE A 42 0.05 11.85 22.15
N ILE A 43 -0.87 10.88 22.20
CA ILE A 43 -2.10 11.00 23.01
C ILE A 43 -1.74 11.16 24.50
N LEU A 44 -0.83 10.34 25.03
CA LEU A 44 -0.39 10.42 26.42
C LEU A 44 0.36 11.74 26.71
N ALA A 45 1.18 12.21 25.78
CA ALA A 45 1.91 13.48 25.91
C ALA A 45 0.94 14.67 25.94
N VAL A 46 -0.06 14.68 25.06
CA VAL A 46 -1.11 15.71 25.03
C VAL A 46 -1.90 15.70 26.34
N GLU A 47 -2.26 14.52 26.86
CA GLU A 47 -2.96 14.39 28.13
C GLU A 47 -2.11 14.90 29.31
N LEU A 48 -0.84 14.52 29.40
CA LEU A 48 0.08 14.99 30.43
C LEU A 48 0.25 16.52 30.39
N PHE A 49 0.37 17.08 29.18
CA PHE A 49 0.47 18.52 28.99
C PHE A 49 -0.81 19.25 29.44
N LEU A 50 -1.99 18.74 29.06
CA LEU A 50 -3.27 19.27 29.51
C LEU A 50 -3.41 19.19 31.03
N ASN A 51 -3.08 18.06 31.64
CA ASN A 51 -3.14 17.90 33.10
C ASN A 51 -2.17 18.86 33.81
N PHE A 52 -0.97 19.05 33.27
CA PHE A 52 -0.02 20.03 33.78
C PHE A 52 -0.57 21.47 33.71
N VAL A 53 -1.15 21.87 32.57
CA VAL A 53 -1.79 23.18 32.41
C VAL A 53 -2.94 23.33 33.40
N LEU A 54 -3.80 22.33 33.53
CA LEU A 54 -4.93 22.35 34.46
C LEU A 54 -4.47 22.42 35.92
N ASP A 55 -3.37 21.76 36.28
CA ASP A 55 -2.81 21.83 37.64
C ASP A 55 -2.27 23.23 37.97
N LEU A 56 -1.78 23.97 36.96
CA LEU A 56 -1.37 25.37 37.13
C LEU A 56 -2.55 26.27 37.51
N TYR A 57 -3.75 25.97 37.02
CA TYR A 57 -4.99 26.69 37.32
C TYR A 57 -5.77 26.09 38.50
N ARG A 58 -5.33 24.95 39.08
CA ARG A 58 -6.08 24.26 40.12
C ARG A 58 -5.88 24.93 41.49
N PRO A 59 -6.93 25.47 42.11
CA PRO A 59 -6.82 26.08 43.43
C PRO A 59 -6.50 25.02 44.49
N ARG A 60 -5.48 25.29 45.33
CA ARG A 60 -5.00 24.36 46.35
C ARG A 60 -5.83 24.50 47.62
N ILE A 61 -6.77 23.57 47.82
CA ILE A 61 -7.63 23.54 49.01
C ILE A 61 -6.97 22.65 50.07
N PRO A 62 -6.81 23.11 51.33
CA PRO A 62 -6.23 22.30 52.40
C PRO A 62 -7.11 21.08 52.70
N GLY A 63 -6.50 19.88 52.73
CA GLY A 63 -7.17 18.62 53.09
C GLY A 63 -7.60 17.71 51.93
N GLN A 64 -7.43 18.11 50.66
CA GLN A 64 -7.63 17.21 49.51
C GLN A 64 -6.38 16.36 49.25
N GLU A 65 -6.58 15.08 48.91
CA GLU A 65 -5.49 14.20 48.47
C GLU A 65 -4.87 14.74 47.16
N TYR A 66 -3.55 14.95 47.20
CA TYR A 66 -2.78 15.47 46.07
C TYR A 66 -2.66 14.39 44.99
N HIS A 67 -3.34 14.60 43.86
CA HIS A 67 -3.19 13.76 42.67
C HIS A 67 -2.09 14.38 41.81
N PRO A 68 -0.93 13.71 41.64
CA PRO A 68 0.17 14.26 40.87
C PRO A 68 -0.23 14.48 39.41
N SER A 69 0.19 15.60 38.82
CA SER A 69 -0.06 15.97 37.40
C SER A 69 0.45 14.96 36.38
N PHE A 70 1.35 14.08 36.83
CA PHE A 70 1.95 13.01 36.06
C PHE A 70 0.96 11.85 35.85
N GLU A 71 -0.03 11.62 36.71
CA GLU A 71 -0.93 10.48 36.50
C GLU A 71 -1.88 10.69 35.30
N SER A 72 -1.71 9.85 34.26
CA SER A 72 -2.63 9.80 33.12
C SER A 72 -3.98 9.21 33.56
N ARG A 73 -5.06 9.95 33.30
CA ARG A 73 -6.44 9.55 33.52
C ARG A 73 -6.83 8.44 32.55
N LEU A 74 -6.41 8.52 31.29
CA LEU A 74 -6.64 7.47 30.29
C LEU A 74 -6.03 6.13 30.71
N LEU A 75 -4.79 6.14 31.22
CA LEU A 75 -4.14 4.92 31.72
C LEU A 75 -4.79 4.43 33.01
N SER A 76 -5.20 5.32 33.91
CA SER A 76 -5.96 4.92 35.10
C SER A 76 -7.32 4.32 34.75
N LEU A 77 -7.96 4.78 33.67
CA LEU A 77 -9.23 4.27 33.16
C LEU A 77 -9.10 2.86 32.58
N VAL A 78 -7.98 2.57 31.91
CA VAL A 78 -7.68 1.23 31.40
C VAL A 78 -7.23 0.29 32.52
N ALA A 79 -6.47 0.78 33.50
CA ALA A 79 -5.95 -0.03 34.61
C ALA A 79 -6.99 -0.33 35.71
N GLU A 80 -7.89 0.62 36.01
CA GLU A 80 -8.92 0.51 37.05
C GLU A 80 -10.32 0.87 36.48
N PRO A 81 -10.88 0.05 35.57
CA PRO A 81 -12.16 0.35 34.92
C PRO A 81 -13.35 0.46 35.90
N GLU A 82 -13.27 -0.20 37.06
CA GLU A 82 -14.29 -0.14 38.12
C GLU A 82 -14.44 1.27 38.71
N ARG A 83 -13.32 1.99 38.89
CA ARG A 83 -13.28 3.32 39.53
C ARG A 83 -13.94 4.39 38.66
N VAL A 84 -13.77 4.29 37.34
CA VAL A 84 -14.42 5.16 36.34
C VAL A 84 -15.92 4.98 36.36
N GLY A 85 -16.35 3.73 36.38
CA GLY A 85 -17.75 3.36 36.48
C GLY A 85 -18.46 4.03 37.66
N HIS A 86 -17.83 4.01 38.83
CA HIS A 86 -18.34 4.69 40.02
C HIS A 86 -18.36 6.22 39.87
N SER A 87 -17.30 6.82 39.32
CA SER A 87 -17.23 8.29 39.14
C SER A 87 -18.24 8.85 38.14
N ILE A 88 -18.46 8.16 37.02
CA ILE A 88 -19.47 8.51 36.01
C ILE A 88 -20.87 8.34 36.62
N ALA A 89 -21.08 7.27 37.39
CA ALA A 89 -22.36 7.04 38.03
C ALA A 89 -22.64 8.07 39.15
N GLU A 90 -21.62 8.54 39.86
CA GLU A 90 -21.73 9.60 40.87
C GLU A 90 -22.01 10.97 40.24
N THR A 91 -21.34 11.31 39.13
CA THR A 91 -21.62 12.55 38.37
C THR A 91 -22.99 12.51 37.70
N LEU A 92 -23.41 11.37 37.15
CA LEU A 92 -24.77 11.19 36.63
C LEU A 92 -25.81 11.33 37.76
N ASN A 93 -25.56 10.74 38.93
CA ASN A 93 -26.43 10.89 40.10
C ASN A 93 -26.51 12.36 40.56
N TYR A 94 -25.39 13.09 40.51
CA TYR A 94 -25.33 14.52 40.83
C TYR A 94 -26.07 15.38 39.80
N GLN A 95 -25.82 15.17 38.51
CA GLN A 95 -26.36 15.98 37.42
C GLN A 95 -27.86 15.76 37.20
N PHE A 96 -28.32 14.52 37.42
CA PHE A 96 -29.68 14.12 37.11
C PHE A 96 -30.56 13.82 38.34
N GLY A 97 -29.98 13.78 39.55
CA GLY A 97 -30.71 13.62 40.81
C GLY A 97 -31.36 12.24 41.02
N PHE A 98 -31.07 11.25 40.18
CA PHE A 98 -31.52 9.86 40.34
C PHE A 98 -30.35 8.89 40.49
N GLU A 99 -30.46 7.93 41.42
CA GLU A 99 -29.41 6.96 41.78
C GLU A 99 -29.16 5.91 40.68
N VAL A 100 -28.62 6.32 39.52
CA VAL A 100 -28.31 5.43 38.38
C VAL A 100 -27.41 4.28 38.79
N SER A 101 -26.49 4.53 39.72
CA SER A 101 -25.50 3.56 40.20
C SER A 101 -26.10 2.36 40.93
N LYS A 102 -27.30 2.51 41.53
CA LYS A 102 -27.97 1.42 42.28
C LYS A 102 -28.91 0.60 41.41
N THR A 103 -29.22 1.05 40.20
CA THR A 103 -30.11 0.32 39.30
C THR A 103 -29.38 -0.89 38.74
N TRP A 104 -30.00 -2.08 38.83
CA TRP A 104 -29.49 -3.32 38.22
C TRP A 104 -29.04 -3.16 36.77
N PHE A 105 -29.67 -2.23 36.04
CA PHE A 105 -29.34 -1.84 34.67
C PHE A 105 -27.86 -1.47 34.48
N TYR A 106 -27.25 -0.70 35.38
CA TYR A 106 -25.83 -0.31 35.24
C TYR A 106 -24.90 -1.52 35.32
N LYS A 107 -25.13 -2.41 36.31
CA LYS A 107 -24.36 -3.65 36.46
C LYS A 107 -24.54 -4.59 35.27
N LEU A 108 -25.74 -4.63 34.68
CA LEU A 108 -26.01 -5.38 33.45
C LEU A 108 -25.24 -4.80 32.26
N VAL A 109 -25.32 -3.49 32.03
CA VAL A 109 -24.66 -2.81 30.90
C VAL A 109 -23.15 -2.92 31.01
N ALA A 110 -22.56 -2.62 32.16
CA ALA A 110 -21.12 -2.72 32.38
C ALA A 110 -20.60 -4.16 32.17
N ARG A 111 -21.36 -5.17 32.62
CA ARG A 111 -21.02 -6.59 32.41
C ARG A 111 -21.22 -7.06 30.97
N ALA A 112 -22.21 -6.53 30.27
CA ALA A 112 -22.53 -6.91 28.88
C ALA A 112 -21.68 -6.19 27.84
N PHE A 113 -21.14 -5.01 28.17
CA PHE A 113 -20.36 -4.19 27.24
C PHE A 113 -19.09 -4.91 26.75
N VAL A 114 -18.31 -5.50 27.67
CA VAL A 114 -17.08 -6.23 27.33
C VAL A 114 -17.33 -7.45 26.42
N PRO A 115 -18.22 -8.41 26.74
CA PRO A 115 -18.49 -9.54 25.86
C PRO A 115 -19.12 -9.11 24.53
N LEU A 116 -19.92 -8.03 24.51
CA LEU A 116 -20.47 -7.49 23.26
C LEU A 116 -19.37 -6.91 22.36
N LEU A 117 -18.40 -6.19 22.95
CA LEU A 117 -17.23 -5.68 22.21
C LEU A 117 -16.38 -6.82 21.65
N ILE A 118 -16.11 -7.84 22.46
CA ILE A 118 -15.35 -9.02 22.03
C ILE A 118 -16.08 -9.75 20.90
N PHE A 119 -17.39 -9.94 21.03
CA PHE A 119 -18.22 -10.54 20.00
C PHE A 119 -18.21 -9.71 18.71
N GLY A 120 -18.36 -8.39 18.82
CA GLY A 120 -18.28 -7.48 17.67
C GLY A 120 -16.93 -7.55 16.97
N ALA A 121 -15.83 -7.55 17.73
CA ALA A 121 -14.48 -7.71 17.18
C ALA A 121 -14.31 -9.08 16.49
N LEU A 122 -14.82 -10.16 17.08
CA LEU A 122 -14.76 -11.50 16.49
C LEU A 122 -15.56 -11.57 15.18
N VAL A 123 -16.74 -10.95 15.13
CA VAL A 123 -17.54 -10.86 13.90
C VAL A 123 -16.81 -10.05 12.82
N LEU A 124 -16.21 -8.90 13.17
CA LEU A 124 -15.43 -8.10 12.24
C LEU A 124 -14.22 -8.88 11.68
N VAL A 125 -13.51 -9.59 12.54
CA VAL A 125 -12.40 -10.47 12.15
C VAL A 125 -12.92 -11.61 11.27
N GLY A 126 -14.04 -12.26 11.63
CA GLY A 126 -14.65 -13.32 10.84
C GLY A 126 -15.14 -12.86 9.46
N MET A 127 -15.63 -11.63 9.33
CA MET A 127 -15.98 -11.05 8.02
C MET A 127 -14.76 -10.95 7.09
N SER A 128 -13.56 -10.74 7.64
CA SER A 128 -12.32 -10.68 6.84
C SER A 128 -11.89 -12.04 6.27
N SER A 129 -12.44 -13.15 6.76
CA SER A 129 -12.19 -14.51 6.25
C SER A 129 -12.86 -14.80 4.91
N PHE A 130 -13.91 -14.03 4.55
CA PHE A 130 -14.64 -14.26 3.31
C PHE A 130 -13.99 -13.53 2.14
N VAL A 131 -13.66 -14.27 1.09
CA VAL A 131 -13.10 -13.71 -0.14
C VAL A 131 -13.96 -14.13 -1.33
N VAL A 132 -14.44 -13.14 -2.07
CA VAL A 132 -15.13 -13.35 -3.35
C VAL A 132 -14.15 -13.01 -4.46
N VAL A 133 -13.90 -13.99 -5.34
CA VAL A 133 -13.10 -13.84 -6.55
C VAL A 133 -14.05 -13.68 -7.73
N ARG A 134 -13.90 -12.59 -8.49
CA ARG A 134 -14.71 -12.31 -9.67
C ARG A 134 -14.25 -13.13 -10.87
N GLU A 135 -15.14 -13.32 -11.83
CA GLU A 135 -14.80 -13.82 -13.16
C GLU A 135 -13.77 -12.88 -13.81
N GLY A 136 -12.77 -13.42 -14.52
CA GLY A 136 -11.66 -12.65 -15.07
C GLY A 136 -10.53 -12.29 -14.10
N GLU A 137 -10.70 -12.57 -12.81
CA GLU A 137 -9.70 -12.34 -11.78
C GLU A 137 -9.23 -13.67 -11.17
N ARG A 138 -7.96 -13.72 -10.78
CA ARG A 138 -7.44 -14.73 -9.86
C ARG A 138 -6.83 -14.05 -8.66
N GLN A 139 -6.94 -14.68 -7.50
CA GLN A 139 -6.35 -14.14 -6.28
C GLN A 139 -5.33 -15.12 -5.72
N VAL A 140 -4.20 -14.61 -5.23
CA VAL A 140 -3.22 -15.43 -4.52
C VAL A 140 -3.33 -15.13 -3.04
N VAL A 141 -3.52 -16.18 -2.24
CA VAL A 141 -3.55 -16.08 -0.78
C VAL A 141 -2.14 -16.15 -0.26
N LEU A 142 -1.81 -15.18 0.58
CA LEU A 142 -0.55 -15.02 1.27
C LEU A 142 -0.75 -15.44 2.72
N HIS A 143 -0.23 -16.60 3.09
CA HIS A 143 -0.19 -17.03 4.47
C HIS A 143 1.09 -16.46 5.11
N TRP A 144 0.94 -15.52 6.04
CA TRP A 144 2.07 -14.82 6.65
C TRP A 144 3.08 -14.26 5.64
N GLY A 145 2.58 -13.70 4.54
CA GLY A 145 3.40 -13.11 3.48
C GLY A 145 3.97 -14.11 2.47
N ARG A 146 3.83 -15.42 2.69
CA ARG A 146 4.25 -16.46 1.72
C ARG A 146 3.08 -16.87 0.83
N PRO A 147 3.28 -16.97 -0.50
CA PRO A 147 2.22 -17.40 -1.40
C PRO A 147 1.92 -18.89 -1.17
N ASP A 148 0.69 -19.21 -0.78
CA ASP A 148 0.25 -20.57 -0.43
C ASP A 148 -0.54 -21.21 -1.58
N ARG A 149 -1.60 -20.53 -2.04
CA ARG A 149 -2.52 -21.06 -3.06
C ARG A 149 -3.11 -19.98 -3.95
N VAL A 150 -3.47 -20.39 -5.17
CA VAL A 150 -4.19 -19.57 -6.14
C VAL A 150 -5.67 -19.93 -6.06
N LEU A 151 -6.52 -18.91 -5.90
CA LEU A 151 -7.97 -19.01 -5.88
C LEU A 151 -8.54 -18.73 -7.26
N GLU A 152 -9.40 -19.63 -7.71
CA GLU A 152 -10.21 -19.49 -8.92
C GLU A 152 -11.47 -18.63 -8.65
N PRO A 153 -12.17 -18.15 -9.70
CA PRO A 153 -13.43 -17.43 -9.54
C PRO A 153 -14.43 -18.18 -8.65
N GLY A 154 -14.98 -17.51 -7.64
CA GLY A 154 -15.86 -18.14 -6.65
C GLY A 154 -15.73 -17.57 -5.24
N LEU A 155 -16.53 -18.12 -4.32
CA LEU A 155 -16.48 -17.81 -2.90
C LEU A 155 -15.50 -18.75 -2.21
N HIS A 156 -14.49 -18.18 -1.56
CA HIS A 156 -13.47 -18.93 -0.83
C HIS A 156 -13.36 -18.44 0.60
N PHE A 157 -12.95 -19.35 1.47
CA PHE A 157 -12.65 -19.07 2.87
C PHE A 157 -11.14 -19.01 3.07
N LYS A 158 -10.66 -17.92 3.66
CA LYS A 158 -9.28 -17.76 4.10
C LYS A 158 -9.22 -17.49 5.61
N TRP A 159 -8.03 -17.58 6.20
CA TRP A 159 -7.87 -17.10 7.57
C TRP A 159 -8.15 -15.60 7.65
N PRO A 160 -8.71 -15.14 8.77
CA PRO A 160 -8.94 -13.72 8.94
C PRO A 160 -7.63 -12.95 8.94
N TRP A 161 -7.72 -11.67 8.60
CA TRP A 161 -6.62 -10.75 8.80
C TRP A 161 -6.24 -10.75 10.29
N PRO A 162 -4.95 -10.83 10.68
CA PRO A 162 -3.75 -10.55 9.88
C PRO A 162 -3.04 -11.77 9.26
N VAL A 163 -3.56 -12.99 9.45
CA VAL A 163 -2.90 -14.26 9.07
C VAL A 163 -2.79 -14.40 7.55
N ASP A 164 -3.94 -14.28 6.86
CA ASP A 164 -4.00 -14.41 5.41
C ASP A 164 -4.34 -13.06 4.74
N SER A 165 -3.49 -12.65 3.80
CA SER A 165 -3.77 -11.55 2.88
C SER A 165 -4.08 -12.10 1.48
N SER A 166 -4.87 -11.38 0.66
CA SER A 166 -5.13 -11.79 -0.72
C SER A 166 -4.71 -10.69 -1.69
N ARG A 167 -3.94 -11.06 -2.71
CA ARG A 167 -3.57 -10.18 -3.83
C ARG A 167 -4.35 -10.57 -5.08
N ARG A 168 -4.93 -9.58 -5.75
CA ARG A 168 -5.77 -9.79 -6.94
C ARG A 168 -4.99 -9.51 -8.21
N PHE A 169 -5.21 -10.35 -9.22
CA PHE A 169 -4.60 -10.22 -10.54
C PHE A 169 -5.68 -10.39 -11.61
N GLN A 170 -5.67 -9.50 -12.60
CA GLN A 170 -6.61 -9.52 -13.73
C GLN A 170 -6.03 -10.44 -14.80
N VAL A 171 -6.54 -11.66 -14.87
CA VAL A 171 -5.96 -12.72 -15.73
C VAL A 171 -6.55 -12.64 -17.13
N ASP A 172 -7.83 -12.29 -17.25
CA ASP A 172 -8.52 -12.26 -18.55
C ASP A 172 -8.45 -10.88 -19.23
N ARG A 173 -7.82 -9.90 -18.57
CA ARG A 173 -7.62 -8.57 -19.14
C ARG A 173 -6.38 -8.53 -20.03
N VAL A 174 -6.56 -8.03 -21.25
CA VAL A 174 -5.43 -7.67 -22.13
C VAL A 174 -4.73 -6.44 -21.55
N HIS A 175 -3.47 -6.61 -21.20
CA HIS A 175 -2.59 -5.53 -20.76
C HIS A 175 -1.80 -5.02 -21.95
N GLU A 176 -1.58 -3.72 -22.02
CA GLU A 176 -0.86 -3.07 -23.10
C GLU A 176 0.34 -2.31 -22.56
N ILE A 177 1.49 -2.50 -23.22
CA ILE A 177 2.71 -1.74 -23.00
C ILE A 177 3.06 -1.09 -24.34
N MET A 178 3.17 0.23 -24.36
CA MET A 178 3.63 0.98 -25.51
C MET A 178 5.16 1.05 -25.49
N LEU A 179 5.81 0.50 -26.50
CA LEU A 179 7.26 0.62 -26.69
C LEU A 179 7.59 1.85 -27.53
N GLY A 180 8.78 2.39 -27.36
CA GLY A 180 9.27 3.51 -28.18
C GLY A 180 8.82 4.89 -27.72
N LEU A 181 8.33 4.97 -26.48
CA LEU A 181 7.93 6.20 -25.82
C LEU A 181 8.81 6.41 -24.59
N ALA A 182 9.28 7.64 -24.39
CA ALA A 182 9.94 8.05 -23.16
C ALA A 182 8.97 8.00 -21.97
N GLU A 183 9.52 7.88 -20.76
CA GLU A 183 8.74 8.03 -19.53
C GLU A 183 8.03 9.40 -19.53
N ALA A 184 6.76 9.40 -19.11
CA ALA A 184 5.98 10.62 -19.02
C ALA A 184 6.66 11.58 -18.02
N LYS A 185 6.87 12.83 -18.44
CA LYS A 185 7.43 13.85 -17.53
C LYS A 185 6.37 14.24 -16.50
N PRO A 186 6.66 14.11 -15.19
CA PRO A 186 5.67 14.37 -14.14
C PRO A 186 5.27 15.85 -13.99
N ASP A 187 6.04 16.78 -14.57
CA ASP A 187 5.90 18.24 -14.33
C ASP A 187 5.04 18.99 -15.35
N GLN A 188 4.41 18.29 -16.30
CA GLN A 188 3.55 18.93 -17.30
C GLN A 188 2.14 18.35 -17.18
N PRO A 189 1.13 19.20 -16.90
CA PRO A 189 -0.26 18.75 -16.87
C PRO A 189 -0.63 18.18 -18.25
N ASP A 190 -1.42 17.12 -18.25
CA ASP A 190 -2.02 16.59 -19.48
C ASP A 190 -2.93 17.67 -20.07
N GLU A 191 -2.38 18.52 -20.93
CA GLU A 191 -3.15 19.48 -21.73
C GLU A 191 -3.90 18.68 -22.78
N HIS A 192 -5.08 18.20 -22.40
CA HIS A 192 -6.03 17.56 -23.30
C HIS A 192 -6.64 18.62 -24.23
N GLU A 193 -5.90 19.04 -25.26
CA GLU A 193 -6.54 19.47 -26.48
C GLU A 193 -6.72 18.23 -27.37
N GLU A 194 -7.97 17.82 -27.57
CA GLU A 194 -8.35 16.89 -28.64
C GLU A 194 -8.09 17.56 -30.00
N GLN A 195 -6.82 17.72 -30.36
CA GLN A 195 -6.44 18.19 -31.67
C GLN A 195 -6.71 17.05 -32.66
N SER A 196 -7.80 17.19 -33.42
CA SER A 196 -8.25 16.21 -34.42
C SER A 196 -7.38 16.15 -35.67
N VAL A 197 -6.31 16.94 -35.72
CA VAL A 197 -5.39 17.06 -36.85
C VAL A 197 -3.96 17.10 -36.32
N PHE A 198 -3.21 16.03 -36.54
CA PHE A 198 -1.79 15.96 -36.23
C PHE A 198 -0.97 16.39 -37.45
N LEU A 199 0.00 17.26 -37.25
CA LEU A 199 1.03 17.52 -38.25
C LEU A 199 2.07 16.41 -38.19
N TRP A 200 2.48 15.87 -39.34
CA TRP A 200 3.51 14.83 -39.44
C TRP A 200 4.87 15.19 -38.81
N THR A 201 5.07 16.47 -38.50
CA THR A 201 6.29 17.01 -37.88
C THR A 201 6.20 17.05 -36.35
N GLU A 202 5.01 16.91 -35.78
CA GLU A 202 4.76 16.95 -34.34
C GLU A 202 4.75 15.54 -33.74
N GLU A 203 4.78 15.46 -32.41
CA GLU A 203 4.69 14.19 -31.69
C GLU A 203 3.22 13.73 -31.70
N HIS A 204 2.97 12.50 -32.16
CA HIS A 204 1.60 12.04 -32.44
C HIS A 204 0.97 11.31 -31.25
N PHE A 205 1.78 10.88 -30.27
CA PHE A 205 1.29 10.07 -29.18
C PHE A 205 0.69 10.90 -28.03
N GLN A 206 -0.58 10.62 -27.73
CA GLN A 206 -1.31 11.20 -26.61
C GLN A 206 -0.61 10.86 -25.26
N TYR A 207 -0.76 11.72 -24.24
CA TYR A 207 -0.21 11.59 -22.87
C TYR A 207 1.22 12.11 -22.61
N ASN A 208 1.66 13.16 -23.30
CA ASN A 208 2.91 13.87 -22.99
C ASN A 208 4.15 12.93 -22.93
N ARG A 209 4.18 11.94 -23.82
CA ARG A 209 5.31 11.02 -23.95
C ARG A 209 6.04 11.28 -25.25
N LYS A 210 7.33 11.57 -25.11
CA LYS A 210 8.20 11.81 -26.24
C LYS A 210 8.46 10.51 -27.00
N GLU A 211 8.24 10.52 -28.31
CA GLU A 211 8.64 9.42 -29.19
C GLU A 211 10.17 9.29 -29.22
N LEU A 212 10.67 8.06 -29.08
CA LEU A 212 12.10 7.77 -29.08
C LEU A 212 12.63 7.57 -30.50
N ASP A 213 13.81 8.11 -30.74
CA ASP A 213 14.55 7.96 -31.98
C ASP A 213 15.36 6.65 -31.95
N PHE A 214 15.14 5.79 -32.95
CA PHE A 214 15.86 4.54 -33.15
C PHE A 214 16.78 4.63 -34.37
N LEU A 215 17.96 4.01 -34.26
CA LEU A 215 18.94 3.93 -35.35
C LEU A 215 18.79 2.60 -36.09
N ILE A 216 18.69 2.68 -37.41
CA ILE A 216 18.67 1.54 -38.33
C ILE A 216 19.89 1.60 -39.23
N ALA A 217 20.53 0.45 -39.45
CA ALA A 217 21.65 0.34 -40.38
C ALA A 217 21.17 0.41 -41.83
N VAL A 218 21.88 1.19 -42.65
CA VAL A 218 21.69 1.17 -44.10
C VAL A 218 22.67 0.15 -44.69
N PRO A 219 22.21 -0.83 -45.48
CA PRO A 219 23.10 -1.81 -46.08
C PRO A 219 24.04 -1.09 -47.06
N PRO A 220 25.34 -1.41 -47.08
CA PRO A 220 26.27 -0.80 -48.01
C PRO A 220 25.83 -1.13 -49.44
N ARG A 221 25.64 -0.11 -50.27
CA ARG A 221 25.42 -0.33 -51.71
C ARG A 221 26.75 -0.73 -52.33
N PHE A 222 26.74 -1.77 -53.16
CA PHE A 222 27.94 -2.37 -53.77
C PHE A 222 28.86 -1.36 -54.46
N GLU A 223 28.33 -0.23 -54.95
CA GLU A 223 29.11 0.84 -55.60
C GLU A 223 30.02 1.63 -54.65
N GLU A 224 29.69 1.76 -53.36
CA GLU A 224 30.50 2.55 -52.40
C GLU A 224 31.76 1.80 -51.92
N ILE A 225 31.78 0.47 -52.06
CA ILE A 225 32.87 -0.40 -51.56
C ILE A 225 34.12 -0.29 -52.44
N GLU A 226 33.98 -0.01 -53.74
CA GLU A 226 35.12 0.14 -54.66
C GLU A 226 35.81 1.52 -54.56
N GLN A 227 35.11 2.53 -54.04
CA GLN A 227 35.56 3.92 -54.07
C GLN A 227 36.48 4.30 -52.89
N TYR A 228 36.47 3.53 -51.80
CA TYR A 228 37.33 3.73 -50.63
C TYR A 228 38.30 2.57 -50.47
N GLY A 229 39.53 2.75 -50.97
CA GLY A 229 40.60 1.76 -50.92
C GLY A 229 41.02 1.39 -49.49
N GLY A 230 40.40 0.35 -48.92
CA GLY A 230 40.87 -0.36 -47.73
C GLY A 230 40.48 0.23 -46.37
N GLU A 231 40.09 1.51 -46.30
CA GLU A 231 39.46 2.10 -45.11
C GLU A 231 37.94 1.97 -45.21
N LYS A 232 37.33 1.20 -44.29
CA LYS A 232 35.87 1.05 -44.23
C LYS A 232 35.26 2.36 -43.69
N PRO A 233 34.52 3.14 -44.49
CA PRO A 233 33.82 4.32 -43.96
C PRO A 233 32.81 3.90 -42.89
N ALA A 234 32.52 4.80 -41.94
CA ALA A 234 31.48 4.55 -40.94
C ALA A 234 30.15 4.25 -41.67
N PRO A 235 29.46 3.16 -41.34
CA PRO A 235 28.23 2.79 -42.05
C PRO A 235 27.15 3.87 -41.84
N PRO A 236 26.45 4.29 -42.91
CA PRO A 236 25.36 5.24 -42.78
C PRO A 236 24.23 4.65 -41.92
N VAL A 237 23.64 5.49 -41.07
CA VAL A 237 22.52 5.14 -40.19
C VAL A 237 21.33 6.03 -40.49
N ASN A 238 20.13 5.43 -40.50
CA ASN A 238 18.88 6.16 -40.60
C ASN A 238 18.24 6.26 -39.22
N ILE A 239 17.61 7.40 -38.95
CA ILE A 239 16.82 7.62 -37.73
C ILE A 239 15.36 7.34 -38.08
N ILE A 240 14.73 6.44 -37.33
CA ILE A 240 13.29 6.20 -37.41
C ILE A 240 12.64 6.36 -36.04
N LYS A 241 11.35 6.66 -36.03
CA LYS A 241 10.52 6.58 -34.83
C LYS A 241 9.64 5.35 -34.96
N LEU A 242 9.72 4.47 -33.97
CA LEU A 242 8.98 3.21 -33.96
C LEU A 242 8.20 3.12 -32.65
N VAL A 243 6.87 3.09 -32.76
CA VAL A 243 5.98 2.89 -31.62
C VAL A 243 5.22 1.60 -31.84
N VAL A 244 5.36 0.65 -30.91
CA VAL A 244 4.75 -0.68 -31.02
C VAL A 244 3.96 -0.98 -29.75
N PRO A 245 2.64 -1.21 -29.85
CA PRO A 245 1.85 -1.72 -28.73
C PRO A 245 2.12 -3.22 -28.55
N VAL A 246 2.63 -3.60 -27.38
CA VAL A 246 2.76 -5.00 -26.97
C VAL A 246 1.61 -5.33 -26.04
N GLN A 247 0.75 -6.23 -26.52
CA GLN A 247 -0.39 -6.73 -25.76
C GLN A 247 -0.07 -8.10 -25.17
N TYR A 248 -0.37 -8.28 -23.88
CA TYR A 248 -0.14 -9.55 -23.19
C TYR A 248 -1.25 -9.87 -22.19
N VAL A 249 -1.37 -11.15 -21.88
CA VAL A 249 -2.33 -11.70 -20.93
C VAL A 249 -1.57 -12.51 -19.89
N ILE A 250 -1.97 -12.42 -18.63
CA ILE A 250 -1.29 -13.11 -17.54
C ILE A 250 -1.77 -14.57 -17.54
N THR A 251 -0.91 -15.52 -17.89
CA THR A 251 -1.27 -16.95 -17.82
C THR A 251 -1.00 -17.56 -16.44
N ASP A 252 0.17 -17.28 -15.87
CA ASP A 252 0.61 -17.81 -14.58
C ASP A 252 0.78 -16.66 -13.58
N VAL A 253 -0.16 -16.59 -12.65
CA VAL A 253 -0.24 -15.53 -11.64
C VAL A 253 0.88 -15.64 -10.62
N TYR A 254 1.35 -16.85 -10.32
CA TYR A 254 2.40 -17.05 -9.33
C TYR A 254 3.73 -16.50 -9.84
N LYS A 255 4.09 -16.84 -11.08
CA LYS A 255 5.32 -16.33 -11.72
C LYS A 255 5.27 -14.83 -11.90
N TYR A 256 4.14 -14.32 -12.39
CA TYR A 256 3.96 -12.89 -12.60
C TYR A 256 4.06 -12.10 -11.29
N GLY A 257 3.36 -12.52 -10.23
CA GLY A 257 3.25 -11.72 -9.00
C GLY A 257 4.37 -11.87 -7.98
N PHE A 258 5.12 -12.98 -7.99
CA PHE A 258 6.03 -13.34 -6.88
C PHE A 258 7.48 -13.61 -7.27
N GLN A 259 7.79 -13.88 -8.54
CA GLN A 259 9.19 -14.05 -8.96
C GLN A 259 9.90 -12.71 -9.20
N VAL A 260 9.15 -11.69 -9.61
CA VAL A 260 9.68 -10.38 -10.01
C VAL A 260 9.06 -9.29 -9.14
N ARG A 261 9.87 -8.31 -8.73
CA ARG A 261 9.42 -7.17 -7.92
C ARG A 261 8.49 -6.24 -8.69
N ASP A 262 8.85 -5.89 -9.91
CA ASP A 262 8.01 -5.13 -10.85
C ASP A 262 7.94 -5.86 -12.21
N PRO A 263 6.90 -6.67 -12.42
CA PRO A 263 6.74 -7.44 -13.65
C PRO A 263 6.54 -6.56 -14.87
N LYS A 264 5.88 -5.40 -14.72
CA LYS A 264 5.54 -4.53 -15.84
C LYS A 264 6.79 -3.81 -16.35
N ALA A 265 7.62 -3.30 -15.44
CA ALA A 265 8.90 -2.69 -15.79
C ALA A 265 9.81 -3.71 -16.48
N LEU A 266 9.94 -4.92 -15.93
CA LEU A 266 10.78 -5.96 -16.53
C LEU A 266 10.31 -6.34 -17.95
N LEU A 267 9.00 -6.54 -18.15
CA LEU A 267 8.46 -6.84 -19.47
C LEU A 267 8.70 -5.68 -20.45
N SER A 268 8.55 -4.45 -19.99
CA SER A 268 8.84 -3.25 -20.78
C SER A 268 10.31 -3.20 -21.19
N ASP A 269 11.24 -3.41 -20.27
CA ASP A 269 12.69 -3.36 -20.53
C ASP A 269 13.15 -4.49 -21.47
N GLU A 270 12.60 -5.69 -21.28
CA GLU A 270 12.84 -6.84 -22.16
C GLU A 270 12.36 -6.56 -23.58
N ALA A 271 11.13 -6.09 -23.72
CA ALA A 271 10.53 -5.78 -25.01
C ALA A 271 11.24 -4.60 -25.70
N HIS A 272 11.64 -3.56 -24.96
CA HIS A 272 12.46 -2.47 -25.48
C HIS A 272 13.82 -2.98 -25.96
N ARG A 273 14.46 -3.90 -25.22
CA ARG A 273 15.76 -4.47 -25.63
C ARG A 273 15.63 -5.26 -26.92
N GLU A 274 14.62 -6.10 -27.06
CA GLU A 274 14.37 -6.86 -28.29
C GLU A 274 14.02 -5.94 -29.46
N MET A 275 13.25 -4.87 -29.22
CA MET A 275 12.96 -3.86 -30.24
C MET A 275 14.24 -3.15 -30.71
N ILE A 276 15.14 -2.77 -29.80
CA ILE A 276 16.43 -2.15 -30.15
C ILE A 276 17.31 -3.14 -30.93
N ARG A 277 17.37 -4.41 -30.51
CA ARG A 277 18.09 -5.46 -31.25
C ARG A 277 17.54 -5.64 -32.65
N TYR A 278 16.22 -5.65 -32.79
CA TYR A 278 15.56 -5.73 -34.09
C TYR A 278 15.95 -4.53 -34.97
N CYS A 279 15.82 -3.29 -34.47
CA CYS A 279 16.19 -2.08 -35.22
C CYS A 279 17.66 -2.07 -35.65
N ALA A 280 18.57 -2.55 -34.80
CA ALA A 280 19.99 -2.65 -35.13
C ALA A 280 20.31 -3.70 -36.21
N SER A 281 19.47 -4.74 -36.34
CA SER A 281 19.67 -5.84 -37.28
C SER A 281 18.87 -5.70 -38.59
N ALA A 282 17.76 -4.97 -38.55
CA ALA A 282 16.87 -4.76 -39.67
C ALA A 282 17.41 -3.64 -40.58
N THR A 283 16.95 -3.64 -41.83
CA THR A 283 17.18 -2.56 -42.80
C THR A 283 15.82 -2.04 -43.26
N LEU A 284 15.72 -0.76 -43.66
CA LEU A 284 14.45 -0.19 -44.14
C LEU A 284 13.90 -0.89 -45.39
N ASP A 285 14.79 -1.43 -46.22
CA ASP A 285 14.42 -2.13 -47.46
C ASP A 285 14.01 -3.60 -47.23
N SER A 286 14.31 -4.17 -46.06
CA SER A 286 13.88 -5.52 -45.72
C SER A 286 12.44 -5.51 -45.23
N ALA A 287 11.56 -6.28 -45.89
CA ALA A 287 10.18 -6.46 -45.47
C ALA A 287 10.13 -6.95 -44.02
N VAL A 288 9.28 -6.31 -43.20
CA VAL A 288 8.98 -6.78 -41.84
C VAL A 288 8.47 -8.22 -41.95
N PRO A 289 9.14 -9.21 -41.34
CA PRO A 289 8.68 -10.59 -41.43
C PRO A 289 7.32 -10.70 -40.73
N GLY A 290 6.24 -10.91 -41.49
CA GLY A 290 4.89 -11.13 -40.94
C GLY A 290 3.78 -10.17 -41.41
N GLY A 291 4.00 -9.38 -42.46
CA GLY A 291 2.96 -8.65 -43.20
C GLY A 291 2.46 -9.41 -44.43
#